data_AF-A0A7K1ZFE3-F1
#
_entry.id   AF-A0A7K1ZFE3-F1
#
_cell.length_a   1.000
_cell.length_b   1.000
_cell.length_c   1.000
_cell.angle_alpha   90.00
_cell.angle_beta   90.00
_cell.angle_gamma   90.00
#
_symmetry.space_group_name_H-M   'P 1'
#
loop_
_entity.id
_entity.type
_entity.pdbx_description
1 polymer ?
#
loop_
_entity_poly.entity_id
_entity_poly.type
_entity_poly.pdbx_seq_one_letter_code
_entity_poly.pdbx_strand_id
1 'polypeptide(L)'
;MPRPSAEKPKRPGDIRLERVKKEPLFSSGDGDPGLFELPVVEQPDIANTRGRRPDWLRVKLPYGPTYRNVARIIEDHNLHTVCQSARCPNMGECWSAGTATFMILGNVCTRSCGFCAVMTGRPPEGLDWDEPDRVARAARLMELNHAVVTSVNRDERKDGGAPIFAETIRKIREARKGCTVEVLIPDFRGDREALQMVIDARPDIMNHNVETVPRLYRRVRPQADYRQSLEVLRISKEAGLRTKSGIMVGLGETEAEVFDLMDDFVANGVDVMTIGQYLQPTRMHLPVEEFIHPDTFAQYKVVGEAKGIDHVESGPLVRSSYHAERHVASDPA
;
A
#
# COMPACT_ATOMS: atom_id res chain seq x y z
N MET A 1 32.51 -4.07 -56.90
CA MET A 1 32.14 -4.70 -55.62
C MET A 1 30.65 -5.07 -55.69
N PRO A 2 30.27 -6.35 -55.80
CA PRO A 2 28.87 -6.75 -55.82
C PRO A 2 28.25 -6.60 -54.41
N ARG A 3 27.00 -6.12 -54.33
CA ARG A 3 26.27 -5.99 -53.05
C ARG A 3 25.98 -7.39 -52.47
N PRO A 4 26.10 -7.60 -51.15
CA PRO A 4 25.71 -8.87 -50.55
C PRO A 4 24.20 -9.08 -50.72
N SER A 5 23.80 -10.25 -51.20
CA SER A 5 22.39 -10.62 -51.31
C SER A 5 21.76 -10.60 -49.92
N ALA A 6 20.69 -9.83 -49.73
CA ALA A 6 19.94 -9.84 -48.49
C ALA A 6 19.35 -11.25 -48.28
N GLU A 7 19.88 -11.98 -47.30
CA GLU A 7 19.29 -13.25 -46.90
C GLU A 7 17.85 -13.02 -46.44
N LYS A 8 16.93 -13.81 -46.97
CA LYS A 8 15.53 -13.76 -46.55
C LYS A 8 15.42 -14.15 -45.07
N PRO A 9 14.57 -13.48 -44.29
CA PRO A 9 14.34 -13.83 -42.89
C PRO A 9 13.81 -15.28 -42.78
N LYS A 10 14.45 -16.06 -41.91
CA LYS A 10 14.13 -17.47 -41.67
C LYS A 10 12.77 -17.62 -40.97
N ARG A 11 11.99 -18.64 -41.35
CA ARG A 11 10.68 -18.99 -40.77
C ARG A 11 10.83 -20.05 -39.66
N PRO A 12 9.82 -20.22 -38.79
CA PRO A 12 9.80 -21.35 -37.85
C PRO A 12 9.94 -22.69 -38.59
N GLY A 13 11.02 -23.43 -38.32
CA GLY A 13 11.40 -24.67 -39.02
C GLY A 13 12.68 -24.57 -39.87
N ASP A 14 13.07 -23.35 -40.28
CA ASP A 14 14.30 -23.11 -41.06
C ASP A 14 15.57 -23.05 -40.17
N ILE A 15 15.39 -23.13 -38.85
CA ILE A 15 16.45 -23.08 -37.86
C ILE A 15 16.44 -24.40 -37.09
N ARG A 16 17.54 -25.16 -37.21
CA ARG A 16 17.77 -26.35 -36.39
C ARG A 16 18.18 -25.89 -35.00
N LEU A 17 17.24 -25.91 -34.05
CA LEU A 17 17.52 -25.54 -32.66
C LEU A 17 18.47 -26.57 -32.06
N GLU A 18 19.68 -26.15 -31.72
CA GLU A 18 20.60 -26.97 -30.96
C GLU A 18 20.09 -27.13 -29.53
N ARG A 19 20.19 -28.34 -28.96
CA ARG A 19 19.89 -28.54 -27.54
C ARG A 19 21.01 -27.90 -26.73
N VAL A 20 20.72 -26.76 -26.12
CA VAL A 20 21.58 -26.15 -25.11
C VAL A 20 21.69 -27.10 -23.92
N LYS A 21 22.91 -27.33 -23.40
CA LYS A 21 23.09 -28.06 -22.15
C LYS A 21 22.32 -27.33 -21.05
N LYS A 22 21.47 -28.04 -20.31
CA LYS A 22 20.82 -27.47 -19.11
C LYS A 22 21.92 -27.03 -18.16
N GLU A 23 22.04 -25.74 -17.93
CA GLU A 23 22.87 -25.22 -16.83
C GLU A 23 22.26 -25.65 -15.50
N PRO A 24 23.10 -25.90 -14.47
CA PRO A 24 22.61 -26.21 -13.15
C PRO A 24 21.79 -25.03 -12.60
N LEU A 25 20.61 -25.33 -12.07
CA LEU A 25 19.77 -24.35 -11.38
C LEU A 25 20.51 -23.84 -10.14
N PHE A 26 20.76 -22.54 -10.08
CA PHE A 26 21.25 -21.91 -8.86
C PHE A 26 20.11 -21.77 -7.87
N SER A 27 20.38 -22.00 -6.58
CA SER A 27 19.40 -21.71 -5.54
C SER A 27 19.23 -20.21 -5.43
N SER A 28 17.99 -19.74 -5.49
CA SER A 28 17.64 -18.39 -5.04
C SER A 28 18.14 -18.20 -3.60
N GLY A 29 18.48 -16.96 -3.22
CA GLY A 29 19.02 -16.62 -1.90
C GLY A 29 18.12 -16.97 -0.71
N ASP A 30 16.92 -17.48 -0.98
CA ASP A 30 15.89 -17.84 -0.01
C ASP A 30 15.67 -19.37 0.10
N GLY A 31 16.43 -20.18 -0.65
CA GLY A 31 16.43 -21.65 -0.54
C GLY A 31 15.23 -22.36 -1.16
N ASP A 32 14.41 -21.69 -1.97
CA ASP A 32 13.31 -22.31 -2.73
C ASP A 32 13.81 -22.83 -4.09
N PRO A 33 13.77 -24.16 -4.36
CA PRO A 33 14.27 -24.75 -5.60
C PRO A 33 13.35 -24.56 -6.82
N GLY A 34 12.23 -23.82 -6.71
CA GLY A 34 11.20 -23.72 -7.75
C GLY A 34 11.26 -22.52 -8.70
N LEU A 35 12.12 -21.51 -8.49
CA LEU A 35 12.12 -20.30 -9.31
C LEU A 35 13.14 -20.36 -10.46
N PHE A 36 12.66 -20.32 -11.70
CA PHE A 36 13.50 -20.01 -12.87
C PHE A 36 13.66 -18.49 -12.98
N GLU A 37 14.86 -17.97 -12.77
CA GLU A 37 15.19 -16.59 -13.15
C GLU A 37 15.44 -16.54 -14.67
N LEU A 38 14.66 -15.71 -15.37
CA LEU A 38 14.95 -15.42 -16.77
C LEU A 38 16.19 -14.52 -16.85
N PRO A 39 17.11 -14.77 -17.79
CA PRO A 39 18.30 -13.93 -17.95
C PRO A 39 17.87 -12.51 -18.36
N VAL A 40 18.11 -11.54 -17.47
CA VAL A 40 17.90 -10.13 -17.78
C VAL A 40 19.07 -9.67 -18.65
N VAL A 41 18.78 -9.29 -19.90
CA VAL A 41 19.78 -8.91 -20.93
C VAL A 41 20.59 -7.66 -20.54
N GLU A 42 20.03 -6.82 -19.68
CA GLU A 42 20.70 -5.70 -19.02
C GLU A 42 20.36 -5.80 -17.54
N GLN A 43 21.35 -6.05 -16.66
CA GLN A 43 21.09 -5.88 -15.23
C GLN A 43 20.66 -4.42 -15.04
N PRO A 44 19.43 -4.15 -14.59
CA PRO A 44 19.08 -2.80 -14.25
C PRO A 44 20.04 -2.39 -13.13
N ASP A 45 20.59 -1.19 -13.24
CA ASP A 45 21.48 -0.62 -12.22
C ASP A 45 20.63 -0.26 -10.99
N ILE A 46 20.11 -1.29 -10.30
CA ILE A 46 19.35 -1.19 -9.04
C ILE A 46 20.35 -1.07 -7.89
N ALA A 47 21.34 -0.19 -8.05
CA ALA A 47 22.22 0.14 -6.94
C ALA A 47 21.46 1.11 -6.03
N ASN A 48 20.91 0.62 -4.92
CA ASN A 48 20.56 1.49 -3.79
C ASN A 48 21.74 2.42 -3.53
N THR A 49 21.48 3.70 -3.20
CA THR A 49 22.55 4.57 -2.71
C THR A 49 23.30 3.84 -1.60
N ARG A 50 24.62 3.72 -1.78
CA ARG A 50 25.49 2.89 -0.93
C ARG A 50 25.44 3.41 0.51
N GLY A 51 24.68 2.73 1.37
CA GLY A 51 24.62 3.01 2.80
C GLY A 51 24.05 1.84 3.57
N ARG A 52 24.61 1.53 4.75
CA ARG A 52 23.93 0.64 5.71
C ARG A 52 22.64 1.31 6.15
N ARG A 53 21.58 0.53 6.34
CA ARG A 53 20.34 1.01 6.99
C ARG A 53 20.70 1.75 8.27
N PRO A 54 20.36 3.04 8.39
CA PRO A 54 20.68 3.85 9.56
C PRO A 54 20.12 3.28 10.87
N ASP A 55 20.76 3.62 11.98
CA ASP A 55 20.41 3.10 13.30
C ASP A 55 19.00 3.57 13.75
N TRP A 56 18.57 4.78 13.38
CA TRP A 56 17.23 5.31 13.69
C TRP A 56 16.09 4.58 12.95
N LEU A 57 16.41 3.74 11.96
CA LEU A 57 15.42 2.88 11.29
C LEU A 57 15.37 1.48 11.89
N ARG A 58 16.17 1.16 12.92
CA ARG A 58 16.13 -0.15 13.57
C ARG A 58 15.00 -0.20 14.58
N VAL A 59 14.22 -1.28 14.51
CA VAL A 59 13.13 -1.55 15.43
C VAL A 59 13.32 -2.89 16.11
N LYS A 60 12.69 -3.05 17.28
CA LYS A 60 12.54 -4.35 17.91
C LYS A 60 11.41 -5.10 17.21
N LEU A 61 11.64 -6.37 16.89
CA LEU A 61 10.58 -7.23 16.38
C LEU A 61 9.46 -7.38 17.41
N PRO A 62 8.19 -7.40 16.99
CA PRO A 62 7.08 -7.59 17.91
C PRO A 62 7.17 -8.99 18.56
N TYR A 63 6.97 -9.03 19.87
CA TYR A 63 6.90 -10.27 20.64
C TYR A 63 5.89 -10.13 21.78
N GLY A 64 5.31 -11.24 22.23
CA GLY A 64 4.43 -11.25 23.41
C GLY A 64 3.08 -11.96 23.20
N PRO A 65 2.28 -12.10 24.28
CA PRO A 65 0.99 -12.79 24.25
C PRO A 65 -0.04 -12.09 23.37
N THR A 66 -0.14 -10.75 23.42
CA THR A 66 -1.06 -9.97 22.58
C THR A 66 -0.80 -10.21 21.10
N TYR A 67 0.47 -10.14 20.69
CA TYR A 67 0.87 -10.43 19.31
C TYR A 67 0.45 -11.84 18.86
N ARG A 68 0.75 -12.86 19.67
CA ARG A 68 0.38 -14.25 19.35
C ARG A 68 -1.12 -14.45 19.26
N ASN A 69 -1.89 -13.80 20.15
CA ASN A 69 -3.34 -13.91 20.14
C ASN A 69 -3.95 -13.31 18.87
N VAL A 70 -3.52 -12.10 18.51
CA VAL A 70 -3.99 -11.43 17.28
C VAL A 70 -3.58 -12.20 16.03
N ALA A 71 -2.34 -12.66 15.95
CA ALA A 71 -1.86 -13.47 14.83
C ALA A 71 -2.70 -14.75 14.66
N ARG A 72 -3.02 -15.44 15.76
CA ARG A 72 -3.89 -16.61 15.75
C ARG A 72 -5.31 -16.27 15.29
N ILE A 73 -5.91 -15.18 15.77
CA ILE A 73 -7.27 -14.77 15.36
C ILE A 73 -7.32 -14.55 13.84
N ILE A 74 -6.31 -13.87 13.28
CA ILE A 74 -6.21 -13.62 11.83
C ILE A 74 -6.15 -14.94 11.06
N GLU A 75 -5.32 -15.87 11.52
CA GLU A 75 -5.15 -17.20 10.90
C GLU A 75 -6.42 -18.05 10.99
N ASP A 76 -7.02 -18.16 12.18
CA ASP A 76 -8.23 -18.94 12.46
C ASP A 76 -9.45 -18.45 11.64
N HIS A 77 -9.45 -17.17 11.24
CA HIS A 77 -10.52 -16.56 10.43
C HIS A 77 -10.18 -16.45 8.95
N ASN A 78 -9.05 -17.02 8.50
CA ASN A 78 -8.58 -16.94 7.11
C ASN A 78 -8.59 -15.50 6.58
N LEU A 79 -8.03 -14.58 7.36
CA LEU A 79 -7.92 -13.17 7.02
C LEU A 79 -6.48 -12.81 6.65
N HIS A 80 -6.32 -11.74 5.87
CA HIS A 80 -5.02 -11.15 5.59
C HIS A 80 -4.88 -9.81 6.31
N THR A 81 -3.64 -9.46 6.65
CA THR A 81 -3.30 -8.12 7.13
C THR A 81 -2.12 -7.57 6.34
N VAL A 82 -2.19 -6.29 5.96
CA VAL A 82 -1.03 -5.60 5.37
C VAL A 82 0.14 -5.62 6.34
N CYS A 83 -0.14 -5.60 7.64
CA CYS A 83 0.85 -5.68 8.69
C CYS A 83 1.77 -6.90 8.54
N GLN A 84 1.20 -8.09 8.31
CA GLN A 84 1.97 -9.33 8.10
C GLN A 84 2.63 -9.35 6.71
N SER A 85 1.88 -9.04 5.65
CA SER A 85 2.39 -9.07 4.27
C SER A 85 3.58 -8.11 4.06
N ALA A 86 3.55 -6.94 4.68
CA ALA A 86 4.60 -5.93 4.58
C ALA A 86 5.67 -6.04 5.69
N ARG A 87 5.61 -7.07 6.56
CA ARG A 87 6.49 -7.24 7.73
C ARG A 87 6.61 -5.95 8.54
N CYS A 88 5.46 -5.34 8.85
CA CYS A 88 5.39 -4.01 9.41
C CYS A 88 6.10 -3.94 10.78
N PRO A 89 7.02 -2.97 10.98
CA PRO A 89 7.74 -2.82 12.23
C PRO A 89 6.84 -2.44 13.42
N ASN A 90 5.65 -1.88 13.15
CA ASN A 90 4.78 -1.26 14.15
C ASN A 90 3.70 -2.20 14.70
N MET A 91 3.67 -3.48 14.26
CA MET A 91 2.61 -4.43 14.60
C MET A 91 2.33 -4.55 16.09
N GLY A 92 3.38 -4.69 16.91
CA GLY A 92 3.23 -4.89 18.35
C GLY A 92 2.60 -3.68 19.03
N GLU A 93 2.97 -2.47 18.59
CA GLU A 93 2.43 -1.23 19.13
C GLU A 93 0.96 -1.03 18.72
N CYS A 94 0.67 -1.11 17.42
CA CYS A 94 -0.69 -0.94 16.89
C CYS A 94 -1.68 -1.93 17.51
N TRP A 95 -1.32 -3.22 17.56
CA TRP A 95 -2.22 -4.24 18.10
C TRP A 95 -2.43 -4.08 19.61
N SER A 96 -1.43 -3.59 20.35
CA SER A 96 -1.59 -3.30 21.78
C SER A 96 -2.44 -2.06 22.05
N ALA A 97 -2.52 -1.13 21.10
CA ALA A 97 -3.39 0.04 21.17
C ALA A 97 -4.86 -0.27 20.79
N GLY A 98 -5.17 -1.53 20.42
CA GLY A 98 -6.50 -1.90 19.95
C GLY A 98 -6.77 -1.42 18.52
N THR A 99 -5.74 -1.35 17.69
CA THR A 99 -5.80 -0.99 16.27
C THR A 99 -5.26 -2.12 15.40
N ALA A 100 -5.97 -2.50 14.34
CA ALA A 100 -5.48 -3.46 13.36
C ALA A 100 -5.88 -3.08 11.93
N THR A 101 -5.05 -3.46 10.96
CA THR A 101 -5.29 -3.22 9.53
C THR A 101 -5.59 -4.53 8.81
N PHE A 102 -6.83 -4.71 8.40
CA PHE A 102 -7.28 -5.86 7.61
C PHE A 102 -7.09 -5.58 6.12
N MET A 103 -6.58 -6.58 5.40
CA MET A 103 -6.48 -6.57 3.94
C MET A 103 -7.55 -7.50 3.38
N ILE A 104 -8.63 -6.92 2.87
CA ILE A 104 -9.73 -7.63 2.24
C ILE A 104 -9.45 -7.87 0.75
N LEU A 105 -10.28 -8.68 0.10
CA LEU A 105 -10.20 -9.06 -1.32
C LEU A 105 -9.01 -9.97 -1.68
N GLY A 106 -8.43 -10.62 -0.67
CA GLY A 106 -7.29 -11.53 -0.80
C GLY A 106 -5.92 -10.85 -0.69
N ASN A 107 -4.89 -11.54 -1.19
CA ASN A 107 -3.48 -11.12 -1.11
C ASN A 107 -2.78 -11.03 -2.48
N VAL A 108 -3.53 -11.12 -3.57
CA VAL A 108 -3.04 -10.99 -4.95
C VAL A 108 -3.64 -9.74 -5.59
N CYS A 109 -2.80 -8.81 -6.02
CA CYS A 109 -3.20 -7.53 -6.58
C CYS A 109 -3.07 -7.53 -8.11
N THR A 110 -4.05 -6.95 -8.79
CA THR A 110 -4.00 -6.75 -10.26
C THR A 110 -3.02 -5.66 -10.71
N ARG A 111 -2.42 -4.93 -9.76
CA ARG A 111 -1.41 -3.89 -10.03
C ARG A 111 -0.03 -4.23 -9.48
N SER A 112 0.99 -3.72 -10.14
CA SER A 112 2.41 -3.91 -9.81
C SER A 112 3.09 -2.58 -9.44
N CYS A 113 2.62 -1.95 -8.37
CA CYS A 113 3.29 -0.76 -7.82
C CYS A 113 4.73 -1.12 -7.40
N GLY A 114 5.72 -0.33 -7.85
CA GLY A 114 7.14 -0.68 -7.71
C GLY A 114 7.66 -0.72 -6.26
N PHE A 115 6.88 -0.25 -5.30
CA PHE A 115 7.21 -0.24 -3.87
C PHE A 115 6.49 -1.32 -3.06
N CYS A 116 5.46 -1.96 -3.62
CA CYS A 116 4.49 -2.75 -2.85
C CYS A 116 4.86 -4.23 -2.78
N ALA A 117 4.90 -4.79 -1.57
CA ALA A 117 5.26 -6.19 -1.33
C ALA A 117 4.14 -7.20 -1.63
N VAL A 118 2.93 -6.73 -1.96
CA VAL A 118 1.78 -7.60 -2.27
C VAL A 118 2.01 -8.29 -3.61
N MET A 119 1.69 -9.58 -3.69
CA MET A 119 1.87 -10.37 -4.91
C MET A 119 1.06 -9.79 -6.06
N THR A 120 1.69 -9.60 -7.22
CA THR A 120 0.98 -9.21 -8.44
C THR A 120 0.43 -10.44 -9.16
N GLY A 121 -0.83 -10.38 -9.58
CA GLY A 121 -1.47 -11.41 -10.38
C GLY A 121 -2.94 -11.14 -10.62
N ARG A 122 -3.61 -12.05 -11.33
CA ARG A 122 -5.07 -12.06 -11.41
C ARG A 122 -5.60 -12.98 -10.31
N PRO A 123 -6.42 -12.48 -9.36
CA PRO A 123 -7.06 -13.33 -8.38
C PRO A 123 -7.86 -14.45 -9.07
N PRO A 124 -7.63 -15.73 -8.70
CA PRO A 124 -8.27 -16.86 -9.37
C PRO A 124 -9.77 -16.97 -9.03
N GLU A 125 -10.16 -16.42 -7.87
CA GLU A 125 -11.48 -16.57 -7.29
C GLU A 125 -12.31 -15.27 -7.41
N GLY A 126 -13.63 -15.43 -7.27
CA GLY A 126 -14.58 -14.33 -7.22
C GLY A 126 -14.42 -13.44 -5.97
N LEU A 127 -15.47 -12.72 -5.61
CA LEU A 127 -15.52 -12.08 -4.30
C LEU A 127 -15.95 -13.12 -3.27
N ASP A 128 -15.23 -13.15 -2.14
CA ASP A 128 -15.70 -13.84 -0.95
C ASP A 128 -16.68 -12.91 -0.21
N TRP A 129 -17.96 -13.19 -0.35
CA TRP A 129 -19.03 -12.37 0.24
C TRP A 129 -19.18 -12.56 1.76
N ASP A 130 -18.55 -13.57 2.37
CA ASP A 130 -18.51 -13.78 3.83
C ASP A 130 -17.28 -13.15 4.49
N GLU A 131 -16.31 -12.66 3.71
CA GLU A 131 -15.14 -11.95 4.24
C GLU A 131 -15.50 -10.78 5.18
N PRO A 132 -16.51 -9.91 4.89
CA PRO A 132 -16.97 -8.89 5.82
C PRO A 132 -17.37 -9.42 7.21
N ASP A 133 -18.08 -10.55 7.25
CA ASP A 133 -18.52 -11.17 8.49
C ASP A 133 -17.34 -11.74 9.30
N ARG A 134 -16.32 -12.29 8.62
CA ARG A 134 -15.07 -12.74 9.28
C ARG A 134 -14.27 -11.57 9.84
N VAL A 135 -14.13 -10.47 9.09
CA VAL A 135 -13.47 -9.26 9.58
C VAL A 135 -14.17 -8.71 10.81
N ALA A 136 -15.51 -8.63 10.80
CA ALA A 136 -16.29 -8.15 11.93
C ALA A 136 -16.14 -9.04 13.17
N ARG A 137 -16.12 -10.38 13.00
CA ARG A 137 -15.83 -11.33 14.07
C ARG A 137 -14.43 -11.11 14.65
N ALA A 138 -13.40 -10.96 13.80
CA ALA A 138 -12.03 -10.70 14.24
C ALA A 138 -11.93 -9.36 15.00
N ALA A 139 -12.52 -8.29 14.48
CA ALA A 139 -12.54 -6.98 15.12
C ALA A 139 -13.17 -7.02 16.53
N ARG A 140 -14.24 -7.80 16.71
CA ARG A 140 -14.87 -8.03 18.01
C ARG A 140 -13.99 -8.84 18.95
N LEU A 141 -13.41 -9.95 18.49
CA LEU A 141 -12.54 -10.83 19.29
C LEU A 141 -11.25 -10.13 19.74
N MET A 142 -10.75 -9.20 18.92
CA MET A 142 -9.58 -8.37 19.22
C MET A 142 -9.92 -7.14 20.05
N GLU A 143 -11.21 -6.91 20.36
CA GLU A 143 -11.69 -5.76 21.12
C GLU A 143 -11.23 -4.41 20.54
N LEU A 144 -11.21 -4.28 19.21
CA LEU A 144 -10.67 -3.11 18.54
C LEU A 144 -11.43 -1.83 18.91
N ASN A 145 -10.68 -0.76 19.11
CA ASN A 145 -11.16 0.62 19.23
C ASN A 145 -11.19 1.29 17.86
N HIS A 146 -10.26 0.92 16.99
CA HIS A 146 -10.14 1.44 15.62
C HIS A 146 -9.77 0.31 14.66
N ALA A 147 -10.55 0.13 13.60
CA ALA A 147 -10.29 -0.83 12.55
C ALA A 147 -9.91 -0.10 11.26
N VAL A 148 -8.75 -0.44 10.68
CA VAL A 148 -8.38 0.02 9.35
C VAL A 148 -8.67 -1.11 8.36
N VAL A 149 -9.40 -0.81 7.28
CA VAL A 149 -9.72 -1.78 6.22
C VAL A 149 -9.11 -1.30 4.92
N THR A 150 -8.25 -2.11 4.32
CA THR A 150 -7.64 -1.85 3.01
C THR A 150 -7.84 -3.05 2.11
N SER A 151 -7.55 -2.92 0.83
CA SER A 151 -7.62 -4.06 -0.08
C SER A 151 -6.44 -4.11 -1.05
N VAL A 152 -6.32 -5.24 -1.72
CA VAL A 152 -5.66 -5.31 -3.03
C VAL A 152 -6.56 -4.70 -4.12
N ASN A 153 -6.00 -4.35 -5.27
CA ASN A 153 -6.79 -3.86 -6.39
C ASN A 153 -7.41 -5.03 -7.17
N ARG A 154 -8.70 -4.90 -7.48
CA ARG A 154 -9.50 -5.86 -8.26
C ARG A 154 -9.93 -5.27 -9.61
N ASP A 155 -8.98 -4.82 -10.42
CA ASP A 155 -9.25 -4.16 -11.71
C ASP A 155 -9.92 -5.09 -12.73
N GLU A 156 -9.93 -6.41 -12.52
CA GLU A 156 -10.67 -7.35 -13.35
C GLU A 156 -12.19 -7.26 -13.14
N ARG A 157 -12.65 -6.52 -12.11
CA ARG A 157 -14.07 -6.23 -11.85
C ARG A 157 -14.41 -4.79 -12.20
N LYS A 158 -15.67 -4.53 -12.57
CA LYS A 158 -16.18 -3.17 -12.80
C LYS A 158 -16.18 -2.35 -11.50
N ASP A 159 -16.72 -2.94 -10.43
CA ASP A 159 -16.89 -2.30 -9.12
C ASP A 159 -15.61 -2.23 -8.26
N GLY A 160 -14.49 -2.80 -8.73
CA GLY A 160 -13.21 -2.83 -8.03
C GLY A 160 -13.24 -3.46 -6.63
N GLY A 161 -14.32 -4.17 -6.25
CA GLY A 161 -14.53 -4.72 -4.91
C GLY A 161 -15.17 -3.77 -3.89
N ALA A 162 -15.65 -2.60 -4.31
CA ALA A 162 -16.34 -1.64 -3.43
C ALA A 162 -17.49 -2.22 -2.57
N PRO A 163 -18.30 -3.21 -3.04
CA PRO A 163 -19.33 -3.84 -2.21
C PRO A 163 -18.79 -4.47 -0.93
N ILE A 164 -17.60 -5.08 -0.97
CA ILE A 164 -16.98 -5.72 0.20
C ILE A 164 -16.53 -4.66 1.19
N PHE A 165 -15.91 -3.55 0.73
CA PHE A 165 -15.59 -2.42 1.62
C PHE A 165 -16.83 -1.91 2.37
N ALA A 166 -17.90 -1.62 1.63
CA ALA A 166 -19.14 -1.09 2.20
C ALA A 166 -19.74 -2.04 3.24
N GLU A 167 -19.78 -3.34 2.94
CA GLU A 167 -20.30 -4.34 3.85
C GLU A 167 -19.40 -4.56 5.06
N THR A 168 -18.08 -4.57 4.88
CA THR A 168 -17.13 -4.68 5.99
C THR A 168 -17.29 -3.52 6.98
N ILE A 169 -17.47 -2.28 6.50
CA ILE A 169 -17.73 -1.12 7.39
C ILE A 169 -18.99 -1.36 8.23
N ARG A 170 -20.10 -1.76 7.61
CA ARG A 170 -21.38 -2.00 8.30
C ARG A 170 -21.24 -3.11 9.35
N LYS A 171 -20.67 -4.25 8.96
CA LYS A 171 -20.51 -5.42 9.82
C LYS A 171 -19.60 -5.15 11.01
N ILE A 172 -18.51 -4.40 10.85
CA ILE A 172 -17.65 -4.01 11.97
C ILE A 172 -18.43 -3.17 12.98
N ARG A 173 -19.17 -2.15 12.51
CA ARG A 173 -19.96 -1.27 13.39
C ARG A 173 -21.06 -2.04 14.13
N GLU A 174 -21.70 -3.00 13.48
CA GLU A 174 -22.69 -3.89 14.10
C GLU A 174 -22.07 -4.79 15.16
N ALA A 175 -20.92 -5.40 14.87
CA ALA A 175 -20.26 -6.34 15.75
C ALA A 175 -19.59 -5.68 16.97
N ARG A 176 -19.11 -4.44 16.82
CA ARG A 176 -18.41 -3.68 17.87
C ARG A 176 -18.85 -2.21 17.87
N LYS A 177 -19.93 -1.92 18.62
CA LYS A 177 -20.37 -0.54 18.88
C LYS A 177 -19.23 0.30 19.47
N GLY A 178 -19.01 1.48 18.90
CA GLY A 178 -17.93 2.39 19.31
C GLY A 178 -16.58 2.14 18.64
N CYS A 179 -16.41 1.06 17.87
CA CYS A 179 -15.24 0.90 17.02
C CYS A 179 -15.35 1.86 15.83
N THR A 180 -14.33 2.69 15.66
CA THR A 180 -14.19 3.57 14.51
C THR A 180 -13.58 2.81 13.34
N VAL A 181 -13.95 3.16 12.11
CA VAL A 181 -13.54 2.47 10.88
C VAL A 181 -12.87 3.45 9.93
N GLU A 182 -11.58 3.28 9.70
CA GLU A 182 -10.85 3.90 8.58
C GLU A 182 -10.84 2.93 7.39
N VAL A 183 -11.05 3.44 6.19
CA VAL A 183 -10.81 2.67 4.97
C VAL A 183 -9.65 3.26 4.18
N LEU A 184 -8.70 2.44 3.75
CA LEU A 184 -7.67 2.77 2.77
C LEU A 184 -8.07 2.13 1.44
N ILE A 185 -8.68 2.93 0.56
CA ILE A 185 -9.30 2.45 -0.67
C ILE A 185 -8.35 2.54 -1.87
N PRO A 186 -8.54 1.67 -2.89
CA PRO A 186 -7.96 1.91 -4.21
C PRO A 186 -8.62 3.12 -4.90
N ASP A 187 -8.12 3.47 -6.08
CA ASP A 187 -8.67 4.58 -6.87
C ASP A 187 -9.91 4.18 -7.71
N PHE A 188 -10.33 2.91 -7.63
CA PHE A 188 -11.40 2.29 -8.41
C PHE A 188 -11.34 2.56 -9.93
N ARG A 189 -10.17 2.90 -10.48
CA ARG A 189 -10.00 3.38 -11.87
C ARG A 189 -10.92 4.57 -12.23
N GLY A 190 -11.28 5.38 -11.24
CA GLY A 190 -12.17 6.53 -11.42
C GLY A 190 -13.65 6.16 -11.54
N ASP A 191 -14.05 4.92 -11.25
CA ASP A 191 -15.46 4.52 -11.23
C ASP A 191 -16.19 5.22 -10.06
N ARG A 192 -17.06 6.17 -10.40
CA ARG A 192 -17.82 6.97 -9.42
C ARG A 192 -18.86 6.16 -8.67
N GLU A 193 -19.45 5.13 -9.28
CA GLU A 193 -20.44 4.27 -8.61
C GLU A 193 -19.77 3.44 -7.51
N ALA A 194 -18.58 2.89 -7.81
CA ALA A 194 -17.77 2.15 -6.85
C ALA A 194 -17.33 3.05 -5.68
N LEU A 195 -16.81 4.25 -5.97
CA LEU A 195 -16.45 5.21 -4.92
C LEU A 195 -17.66 5.60 -4.06
N GLN A 196 -18.81 5.92 -4.69
CA GLN A 196 -20.03 6.31 -3.99
C GLN A 196 -20.51 5.23 -3.03
N MET A 197 -20.40 3.96 -3.41
CA MET A 197 -20.81 2.83 -2.56
C MET A 197 -20.04 2.79 -1.22
N VAL A 198 -18.74 3.12 -1.24
CA VAL A 198 -17.93 3.19 -0.01
C VAL A 198 -18.23 4.46 0.77
N ILE A 199 -18.47 5.59 0.08
CA ILE A 199 -18.89 6.86 0.72
C ILE A 199 -20.21 6.68 1.48
N ASP A 200 -21.19 6.02 0.86
CA ASP A 200 -22.51 5.75 1.43
C ASP A 200 -22.46 4.84 2.66
N ALA A 201 -21.39 4.05 2.80
CA ALA A 201 -21.14 3.24 4.00
C ALA A 201 -20.61 4.06 5.19
N ARG A 202 -20.27 5.34 4.99
CA ARG A 202 -19.86 6.31 6.03
C ARG A 202 -18.72 5.79 6.94
N PRO A 203 -17.52 5.49 6.38
CA PRO A 203 -16.34 5.28 7.22
C PRO A 203 -16.03 6.55 8.03
N ASP A 204 -15.40 6.41 9.19
CA ASP A 204 -14.99 7.54 10.03
C ASP A 204 -13.82 8.31 9.39
N ILE A 205 -12.95 7.60 8.65
CA ILE A 205 -11.86 8.18 7.85
C ILE A 205 -11.85 7.52 6.47
N MET A 206 -11.87 8.34 5.42
CA MET A 206 -11.67 7.92 4.04
C MET A 206 -10.22 8.20 3.63
N ASN A 207 -9.40 7.16 3.56
CA ASN A 207 -8.01 7.22 3.20
C ASN A 207 -7.78 6.76 1.75
N HIS A 208 -7.04 7.56 0.98
CA HIS A 208 -6.50 7.14 -0.32
C HIS A 208 -5.10 7.73 -0.48
N ASN A 209 -4.07 6.89 -0.44
CA ASN A 209 -2.70 7.36 -0.58
C ASN A 209 -2.39 7.77 -2.02
N VAL A 210 -1.71 8.92 -2.18
CA VAL A 210 -1.03 9.27 -3.45
C VAL A 210 0.36 8.62 -3.55
N GLU A 211 0.97 8.28 -2.42
CA GLU A 211 2.26 7.59 -2.26
C GLU A 211 3.52 8.39 -2.64
N THR A 212 3.49 9.22 -3.68
CA THR A 212 4.67 9.98 -4.13
C THR A 212 4.28 11.25 -4.90
N VAL A 213 5.27 12.12 -5.14
CA VAL A 213 5.17 13.33 -5.96
C VAL A 213 4.85 13.06 -7.44
N PRO A 214 4.22 14.01 -8.17
CA PRO A 214 3.77 13.82 -9.56
C PRO A 214 4.84 13.33 -10.53
N ARG A 215 6.07 13.85 -10.44
CA ARG A 215 7.19 13.49 -11.33
C ARG A 215 7.53 11.99 -11.26
N LEU A 216 7.41 11.40 -10.06
CA LEU A 216 7.74 10.00 -9.81
C LEU A 216 6.56 9.05 -10.03
N TYR A 217 5.35 9.57 -10.23
CA TYR A 217 4.12 8.79 -10.16
C TYR A 217 4.11 7.60 -11.12
N ARG A 218 4.52 7.81 -12.39
CA ARG A 218 4.57 6.73 -13.39
C ARG A 218 5.61 5.65 -13.08
N ARG A 219 6.72 6.02 -12.41
CA ARG A 219 7.77 5.08 -11.97
C ARG A 219 7.29 4.26 -10.78
N VAL A 220 6.64 4.90 -9.81
CA VAL A 220 6.25 4.30 -8.53
C VAL A 220 4.93 3.53 -8.64
N ARG A 221 3.96 4.07 -9.39
CA ARG A 221 2.60 3.56 -9.57
C ARG A 221 2.20 3.57 -11.06
N PRO A 222 2.75 2.66 -11.89
CA PRO A 222 2.57 2.70 -13.34
C PRO A 222 1.11 2.57 -13.82
N GLN A 223 0.22 2.07 -12.96
CA GLN A 223 -1.20 1.84 -13.25
C GLN A 223 -2.13 2.75 -12.43
N ALA A 224 -1.63 3.83 -11.84
CA ALA A 224 -2.45 4.85 -11.18
C ALA A 224 -2.24 6.20 -11.86
N ASP A 225 -3.17 7.13 -11.64
CA ASP A 225 -3.06 8.53 -12.07
C ASP A 225 -3.07 9.48 -10.86
N TYR A 226 -2.16 10.45 -10.82
CA TYR A 226 -2.01 11.37 -9.70
C TYR A 226 -3.25 12.25 -9.50
N ARG A 227 -3.80 12.77 -10.59
CA ARG A 227 -4.99 13.64 -10.54
C ARG A 227 -6.23 12.85 -10.15
N GLN A 228 -6.35 11.62 -10.62
CA GLN A 228 -7.43 10.72 -10.21
C GLN A 228 -7.36 10.41 -8.71
N SER A 229 -6.16 10.19 -8.16
CA SER A 229 -5.99 9.99 -6.73
C SER A 229 -6.38 11.20 -5.89
N LEU A 230 -6.04 12.42 -6.34
CA LEU A 230 -6.52 13.65 -5.70
C LEU A 230 -8.04 13.82 -5.83
N GLU A 231 -8.62 13.47 -6.99
CA GLU A 231 -10.06 13.54 -7.24
C GLU A 231 -10.85 12.61 -6.29
N VAL A 232 -10.34 11.41 -5.99
CA VAL A 232 -10.94 10.50 -4.99
C VAL A 232 -11.03 11.18 -3.61
N LEU A 233 -9.96 11.85 -3.19
CA LEU A 233 -9.91 12.58 -1.92
C LEU A 233 -10.88 13.76 -1.92
N ARG A 234 -10.87 14.56 -2.99
CA ARG A 234 -11.76 15.72 -3.16
C ARG A 234 -13.24 15.33 -3.08
N ILE A 235 -13.66 14.30 -3.84
CA ILE A 235 -15.05 13.79 -3.83
C ILE A 235 -15.42 13.32 -2.42
N SER A 236 -14.52 12.60 -1.74
CA SER A 236 -14.76 12.09 -0.39
C SER A 236 -14.93 13.22 0.63
N LYS A 237 -14.14 14.29 0.50
CA LYS A 237 -14.26 15.49 1.33
C LYS A 237 -15.58 16.22 1.08
N GLU A 238 -15.96 16.38 -0.18
CA GLU A 238 -17.23 17.02 -0.58
C GLU A 238 -18.45 16.24 -0.08
N ALA A 239 -18.33 14.91 0.08
CA ALA A 239 -19.34 14.06 0.72
C ALA A 239 -19.35 14.18 2.27
N GLY A 240 -18.52 15.06 2.84
CA GLY A 240 -18.47 15.31 4.28
C GLY A 240 -17.79 14.21 5.08
N LEU A 241 -16.86 13.46 4.48
CA LEU A 241 -16.00 12.52 5.18
C LEU A 241 -14.69 13.20 5.59
N ARG A 242 -14.10 12.73 6.69
CA ARG A 242 -12.72 13.08 7.04
C ARG A 242 -11.77 12.34 6.11
N THR A 243 -10.89 13.06 5.44
CA THR A 243 -10.03 12.49 4.41
C THR A 243 -8.59 12.33 4.90
N LYS A 244 -7.92 11.32 4.36
CA LYS A 244 -6.54 11.02 4.70
C LYS A 244 -5.76 10.61 3.46
N SER A 245 -4.49 10.97 3.41
CA SER A 245 -3.58 10.49 2.39
C SER A 245 -2.18 10.35 2.94
N GLY A 246 -1.38 9.52 2.30
CA GLY A 246 -0.01 9.26 2.68
C GLY A 246 0.96 9.33 1.52
N ILE A 247 2.20 9.67 1.85
CA ILE A 247 3.34 9.55 0.94
C ILE A 247 4.49 8.79 1.60
N MET A 248 5.32 8.19 0.77
CA MET A 248 6.61 7.67 1.17
C MET A 248 7.72 8.56 0.61
N VAL A 249 8.73 8.82 1.44
CA VAL A 249 9.93 9.58 1.06
C VAL A 249 11.17 8.69 0.99
N GLY A 250 12.16 9.09 0.21
CA GLY A 250 13.35 8.31 -0.13
C GLY A 250 13.27 7.60 -1.49
N LEU A 251 12.32 7.99 -2.35
CA LEU A 251 12.13 7.45 -3.72
C LEU A 251 12.73 8.36 -4.81
N GLY A 252 13.38 9.45 -4.40
CA GLY A 252 14.07 10.41 -5.26
C GLY A 252 13.28 11.71 -5.48
N GLU A 253 12.27 11.96 -4.67
CA GLU A 253 11.57 13.25 -4.55
C GLU A 253 12.48 14.29 -3.90
N THR A 254 12.28 15.55 -4.26
CA THR A 254 12.91 16.68 -3.57
C THR A 254 12.00 17.26 -2.50
N GLU A 255 12.58 17.93 -1.50
CA GLU A 255 11.80 18.58 -0.44
C GLU A 255 10.77 19.58 -1.00
N ALA A 256 11.15 20.37 -2.01
CA ALA A 256 10.25 21.30 -2.67
C ALA A 256 9.03 20.60 -3.31
N GLU A 257 9.23 19.44 -3.96
CA GLU A 257 8.12 18.67 -4.53
C GLU A 257 7.20 18.08 -3.45
N VAL A 258 7.74 17.76 -2.27
CA VAL A 258 6.91 17.33 -1.12
C VAL A 258 6.06 18.50 -0.62
N PHE A 259 6.61 19.72 -0.57
CA PHE A 259 5.85 20.91 -0.19
C PHE A 259 4.78 21.29 -1.22
N ASP A 260 5.08 21.17 -2.52
CA ASP A 260 4.09 21.39 -3.58
C ASP A 260 2.95 20.35 -3.48
N LEU A 261 3.27 19.10 -3.15
CA LEU A 261 2.25 18.06 -2.91
C LEU A 261 1.40 18.37 -1.67
N MET A 262 1.96 18.98 -0.62
CA MET A 262 1.15 19.45 0.52
C MET A 262 0.16 20.54 0.10
N ASP A 263 0.53 21.41 -0.85
CA ASP A 263 -0.40 22.40 -1.40
C ASP A 263 -1.54 21.72 -2.20
N ASP A 264 -1.22 20.68 -2.97
CA ASP A 264 -2.24 19.85 -3.63
C ASP A 264 -3.18 19.19 -2.61
N PHE A 265 -2.65 18.69 -1.48
CA PHE A 265 -3.45 18.09 -0.42
C PHE A 265 -4.43 19.09 0.21
N VAL A 266 -3.96 20.30 0.53
CA VAL A 266 -4.80 21.37 1.05
C VAL A 266 -5.87 21.75 0.02
N ALA A 267 -5.50 21.91 -1.24
CA ALA A 267 -6.43 22.26 -2.32
C ALA A 267 -7.54 21.21 -2.55
N ASN A 268 -7.28 19.94 -2.23
CA ASN A 268 -8.25 18.85 -2.35
C ASN A 268 -8.88 18.45 -1.00
N GLY A 269 -8.64 19.25 0.05
CA GLY A 269 -9.26 19.10 1.35
C GLY A 269 -8.88 17.82 2.09
N VAL A 270 -7.60 17.43 2.03
CA VAL A 270 -7.02 16.35 2.84
C VAL A 270 -6.88 16.82 4.30
N ASP A 271 -7.54 16.14 5.23
CA ASP A 271 -7.48 16.49 6.65
C ASP A 271 -6.24 15.91 7.34
N VAL A 272 -5.85 14.69 6.97
CA VAL A 272 -4.77 13.96 7.62
C VAL A 272 -3.72 13.53 6.60
N MET A 273 -2.46 13.89 6.87
CA MET A 273 -1.31 13.46 6.07
C MET A 273 -0.42 12.52 6.88
N THR A 274 -0.04 11.39 6.27
CA THR A 274 1.02 10.52 6.83
C THR A 274 2.24 10.54 5.92
N ILE A 275 3.43 10.71 6.49
CA ILE A 275 4.69 10.69 5.73
C ILE A 275 5.72 9.79 6.41
N GLY A 276 6.18 8.78 5.68
CA GLY A 276 7.09 7.76 6.19
C GLY A 276 8.23 7.44 5.24
N GLN A 277 9.30 6.84 5.76
CA GLN A 277 10.41 6.38 4.93
C GLN A 277 9.96 5.18 4.08
N TYR A 278 10.24 5.25 2.78
CA TYR A 278 10.20 4.10 1.89
C TYR A 278 11.25 3.07 2.33
N LEU A 279 10.78 1.85 2.62
CA LEU A 279 11.64 0.71 2.92
C LEU A 279 11.45 -0.33 1.81
N GLN A 280 12.51 -0.57 1.06
CA GLN A 280 12.51 -1.53 -0.05
C GLN A 280 12.17 -2.95 0.46
N PRO A 281 11.08 -3.59 -0.04
CA PRO A 281 10.70 -4.93 0.39
C PRO A 281 11.69 -6.02 -0.04
N THR A 282 12.08 -6.01 -1.32
CA THR A 282 13.05 -6.95 -1.90
C THR A 282 13.91 -6.23 -2.94
N ARG A 283 15.02 -6.85 -3.37
CA ARG A 283 15.92 -6.28 -4.39
C ARG A 283 15.26 -6.03 -5.75
N MET A 284 14.10 -6.64 -6.02
CA MET A 284 13.34 -6.46 -7.26
C MET A 284 12.42 -5.23 -7.24
N HIS A 285 12.22 -4.62 -6.06
CA HIS A 285 11.44 -3.40 -5.89
C HIS A 285 12.32 -2.17 -6.13
N LEU A 286 11.68 -1.01 -6.26
CA LEU A 286 12.38 0.26 -6.47
C LEU A 286 13.49 0.47 -5.43
N PRO A 287 14.65 0.99 -5.83
CA PRO A 287 15.73 1.25 -4.90
C PRO A 287 15.34 2.36 -3.92
N VAL A 288 15.94 2.33 -2.73
CA VAL A 288 15.95 3.49 -1.84
C VAL A 288 16.99 4.47 -2.39
N GLU A 289 16.53 5.66 -2.78
CA GLU A 289 17.39 6.75 -3.28
C GLU A 289 18.01 7.53 -2.12
N GLU A 290 17.27 7.68 -1.00
CA GLU A 290 17.75 8.39 0.19
C GLU A 290 17.10 7.86 1.47
N PHE A 291 17.88 7.80 2.56
CA PHE A 291 17.35 7.62 3.91
C PHE A 291 17.20 8.98 4.59
N ILE A 292 15.96 9.48 4.60
CA ILE A 292 15.63 10.80 5.13
C ILE A 292 15.90 10.87 6.63
N HIS A 293 16.54 11.96 7.06
CA HIS A 293 16.87 12.19 8.47
C HIS A 293 15.60 12.51 9.28
N PRO A 294 15.49 12.08 10.56
CA PRO A 294 14.34 12.40 11.41
C PRO A 294 14.02 13.90 11.50
N ASP A 295 15.02 14.78 11.43
CA ASP A 295 14.81 16.24 11.47
C ASP A 295 14.00 16.74 10.27
N THR A 296 14.20 16.15 9.09
CA THR A 296 13.41 16.48 7.89
C THR A 296 11.95 16.04 8.06
N PHE A 297 11.70 14.90 8.71
CA PHE A 297 10.33 14.51 9.08
C PHE A 297 9.69 15.52 10.05
N ALA A 298 10.44 16.02 11.04
CA ALA A 298 9.95 17.06 11.93
C ALA A 298 9.59 18.36 11.17
N GLN A 299 10.41 18.73 10.18
CA GLN A 299 10.12 19.86 9.29
C GLN A 299 8.87 19.62 8.44
N TYR A 300 8.70 18.44 7.84
CA TYR A 300 7.51 18.10 7.07
C TYR A 300 6.22 18.25 7.88
N LYS A 301 6.24 17.86 9.15
CA LYS A 301 5.10 18.05 10.06
C LYS A 301 4.76 19.53 10.23
N VAL A 302 5.75 20.33 10.62
CA VAL A 302 5.55 21.77 10.88
C VAL A 302 5.05 22.49 9.62
N VAL A 303 5.62 22.19 8.46
CA VAL A 303 5.22 22.82 7.20
C VAL A 303 3.82 22.37 6.77
N GLY A 304 3.52 21.08 6.84
CA GLY A 304 2.20 20.57 6.44
C GLY A 304 1.06 21.12 7.31
N GLU A 305 1.26 21.17 8.63
CA GLU A 305 0.31 21.78 9.56
C GLU A 305 0.17 23.29 9.31
N ALA A 306 1.28 24.00 9.08
CA ALA A 306 1.26 25.43 8.77
C ALA A 306 0.57 25.77 7.43
N LYS A 307 0.60 24.86 6.45
CA LYS A 307 -0.13 25.00 5.16
C LYS A 307 -1.63 24.78 5.30
N GLY A 308 -2.10 24.17 6.39
CA GLY A 308 -3.53 23.98 6.68
C GLY A 308 -4.00 22.52 6.68
N ILE A 309 -3.10 21.54 6.72
CA ILE A 309 -3.46 20.15 6.98
C ILE A 309 -3.71 20.00 8.48
N ASP A 310 -4.89 19.50 8.88
CA ASP A 310 -5.31 19.44 10.28
C ASP A 310 -4.41 18.53 11.15
N HIS A 311 -3.95 17.42 10.59
CA HIS A 311 -3.01 16.53 11.29
C HIS A 311 -1.94 15.98 10.35
N VAL A 312 -0.67 16.11 10.75
CA VAL A 312 0.46 15.49 10.03
C VAL A 312 1.21 14.52 10.94
N GLU A 313 1.09 13.23 10.62
CA GLU A 313 1.87 12.17 11.25
C GLU A 313 3.12 11.91 10.40
N SER A 314 4.30 12.20 10.94
CA SER A 314 5.54 12.31 10.18
C SER A 314 6.70 11.68 10.92
N GLY A 315 7.30 10.65 10.33
CA GLY A 315 8.45 10.01 10.91
C GLY A 315 8.95 8.80 10.11
N PRO A 316 10.20 8.36 10.35
CA PRO A 316 10.82 7.32 9.53
C PRO A 316 10.03 6.00 9.49
N LEU A 317 9.36 5.64 10.59
CA LEU A 317 8.60 4.39 10.72
C LEU A 317 7.10 4.58 10.52
N VAL A 318 6.65 5.80 10.23
CA VAL A 318 5.24 6.07 9.99
C VAL A 318 4.76 5.27 8.79
N ARG A 319 3.52 4.79 8.90
CA ARG A 319 2.75 4.10 7.88
C ARG A 319 1.36 4.70 7.88
N SER A 320 0.62 4.54 6.79
CA SER A 320 -0.74 5.09 6.69
C SER A 320 -1.63 4.67 7.86
N SER A 321 -1.49 3.45 8.39
CA SER A 321 -2.27 2.98 9.55
C SER A 321 -1.59 3.14 10.91
N TYR A 322 -0.42 3.77 10.99
CA TYR A 322 0.26 4.02 12.26
C TYR A 322 -0.46 5.13 13.04
N HIS A 323 -0.73 4.89 14.33
CA HIS A 323 -1.51 5.77 15.22
C HIS A 323 -2.85 6.26 14.64
N ALA A 324 -3.44 5.50 13.71
CA ALA A 324 -4.67 5.89 13.01
C ALA A 324 -5.85 6.17 13.95
N GLU A 325 -5.87 5.54 15.14
CA GLU A 325 -6.87 5.81 16.17
C GLU A 325 -6.86 7.27 16.68
N ARG A 326 -5.74 7.99 16.51
CA ARG A 326 -5.59 9.39 16.89
C ARG A 326 -5.99 10.35 15.78
N HIS A 327 -6.23 9.85 14.57
CA HIS A 327 -6.53 10.65 13.40
C HIS A 327 -8.03 10.87 13.22
N VAL A 328 -8.87 10.23 14.03
CA VAL A 328 -10.31 10.48 14.05
C VAL A 328 -10.54 11.92 14.54
N ALA A 329 -11.48 12.64 13.92
CA ALA A 329 -11.84 13.97 14.40
C ALA A 329 -12.26 13.88 15.87
N SER A 330 -11.75 14.80 16.71
CA SER A 330 -12.38 15.03 18.00
C SER A 330 -13.76 15.62 17.72
N ASP A 331 -14.82 15.06 18.32
CA ASP A 331 -16.12 15.73 18.30
C ASP A 331 -15.91 17.18 18.78
N PRO A 332 -16.43 18.19 18.08
CA PRO A 332 -16.43 19.54 18.61
C PRO A 332 -17.20 19.50 19.93
N ALA A 333 -16.48 19.70 21.04
CA ALA A 333 -17.02 19.75 22.38
C ALA A 333 -18.07 20.85 22.56
#